data_AF-A0A498KLG8-F1
#
_entry.id   AF-A0A498KLG8-F1
#
_cell.length_a   1.000
_cell.length_b   1.000
_cell.length_c   1.000
_cell.angle_alpha   90.00
_cell.angle_beta   90.00
_cell.angle_gamma   90.00
#
_symmetry.space_group_name_H-M   'P 1'
#
loop_
_entity.id
_entity.type
_entity.pdbx_description
1 polymer ?
#
loop_
_entity_poly.entity_id
_entity_poly.type
_entity_poly.pdbx_seq_one_letter_code
_entity_poly.pdbx_strand_id
1 'polypeptide(L)'
;MVAAAHFDYADALSKSILFFEGQRSGKRQRDFPTAFTTMLSWSVLEFGQLMGLEFQHTLESIRWGTDYMLKATSVPDSVVGVVGDPNSDHNCWEKA
;
A
#
# COMPACT_ATOMS: atom_id res chain seq x y z
N MET A 1 -35.71 -15.33 -13.48
CA MET A 1 -34.40 -15.82 -13.00
C MET A 1 -33.39 -14.69 -13.20
N VAL A 2 -32.80 -14.16 -12.14
CA VAL A 2 -31.77 -13.11 -12.24
C VAL A 2 -30.45 -13.81 -12.54
N ALA A 3 -29.80 -13.45 -13.65
CA ALA A 3 -28.47 -13.94 -13.96
C ALA A 3 -27.50 -13.44 -12.87
N ALA A 4 -26.71 -14.34 -12.27
CA ALA A 4 -25.64 -13.94 -11.37
C ALA A 4 -24.64 -13.10 -12.17
N ALA A 5 -24.33 -11.90 -11.67
CA ALA A 5 -23.30 -11.06 -12.27
C ALA A 5 -21.96 -11.79 -12.22
N HIS A 6 -21.30 -11.91 -13.37
CA HIS A 6 -19.94 -12.46 -13.46
C HIS A 6 -18.95 -11.33 -13.16
N PHE A 7 -18.28 -11.40 -12.01
CA PHE A 7 -17.25 -10.44 -11.62
C PHE A 7 -15.87 -10.91 -12.07
N ASP A 8 -15.12 -10.01 -12.70
CA ASP A 8 -13.73 -10.25 -13.06
C ASP A 8 -12.83 -9.91 -11.86
N TYR A 9 -12.45 -10.93 -11.10
CA TYR A 9 -11.57 -10.78 -9.95
C TYR A 9 -10.11 -10.50 -10.32
N ALA A 10 -9.70 -10.79 -11.56
CA ALA A 10 -8.36 -10.44 -12.03
C ALA A 10 -8.27 -8.92 -12.25
N ASP A 11 -9.25 -8.33 -12.94
CA ASP A 11 -9.36 -6.88 -13.09
C ASP A 11 -9.51 -6.18 -11.73
N ALA A 12 -10.30 -6.76 -10.81
CA ALA A 12 -10.43 -6.23 -9.46
C ALA A 12 -9.11 -6.25 -8.67
N LEU A 13 -8.30 -7.30 -8.82
CA LEU A 13 -6.98 -7.40 -8.18
C LEU A 13 -6.04 -6.33 -8.74
N SER A 14 -5.95 -6.19 -10.07
CA SER A 14 -5.12 -5.18 -10.74
C SER A 14 -5.49 -3.76 -10.30
N LYS A 15 -6.79 -3.44 -10.26
CA LYS A 15 -7.28 -2.13 -9.80
C LYS A 15 -6.98 -1.89 -8.32
N SER A 16 -7.08 -2.94 -7.50
CA SER A 16 -6.76 -2.85 -6.07
C SER A 16 -5.28 -2.53 -5.86
N ILE A 17 -4.39 -3.22 -6.56
CA ILE A 17 -2.94 -2.96 -6.46
C ILE A 17 -2.61 -1.56 -6.97
N LEU A 18 -3.17 -1.15 -8.11
CA LEU A 18 -3.01 0.19 -8.66
C LEU A 18 -3.46 1.29 -7.68
N PHE A 19 -4.56 1.08 -6.95
CA PHE A 19 -5.00 2.03 -5.91
C PHE A 19 -3.88 2.26 -4.89
N PHE A 20 -3.23 1.21 -4.40
CA PHE A 20 -2.15 1.36 -3.42
C PHE A 20 -0.88 1.96 -4.01
N GLU A 21 -0.58 1.70 -5.28
CA GLU A 21 0.50 2.40 -5.98
C GLU A 21 0.23 3.91 -6.08
N GLY A 22 -1.03 4.30 -6.31
CA GLY A 22 -1.47 5.70 -6.33
C GLY A 22 -1.35 6.41 -4.99
N GLN A 23 -1.37 5.68 -3.86
CA GLN A 23 -1.18 6.25 -2.52
C GLN A 23 0.30 6.50 -2.16
N ARG A 24 1.26 6.15 -3.02
CA ARG A 24 2.69 6.36 -2.75
C ARG A 24 2.98 7.85 -2.63
N SER A 25 3.43 8.28 -1.45
CA SER A 25 3.81 9.66 -1.19
C SER A 25 5.31 9.90 -1.47
N GLY A 26 5.61 10.70 -2.51
CA GLY A 26 6.87 11.41 -2.78
C GLY A 26 8.22 10.68 -2.55
N LYS A 27 9.32 11.45 -2.54
CA LYS A 27 10.66 10.96 -2.10
C LYS A 27 10.74 10.85 -0.57
N ARG A 28 9.84 11.52 0.15
CA ARG A 28 9.68 11.42 1.60
C ARG A 28 8.33 10.80 1.91
N GLN A 29 8.42 9.63 2.50
CA GLN A 29 7.33 8.71 2.75
C GLN A 29 6.53 9.24 3.94
N ARG A 30 5.27 9.58 3.70
CA ARG A 30 4.27 9.82 4.73
C ARG A 30 3.57 8.51 5.06
N ASP A 31 3.18 8.39 6.31
CA ASP A 31 2.56 7.24 6.98
C ASP A 31 1.89 6.25 6.04
N PHE A 32 2.57 5.13 5.83
CA PHE A 32 1.95 3.97 5.21
C PHE A 32 1.31 3.12 6.30
N PRO A 33 0.05 2.67 6.15
CA PRO A 33 -0.53 1.73 7.09
C PRO A 33 0.32 0.47 7.08
N THR A 34 1.08 0.25 8.15
CA THR A 34 1.89 -0.97 8.35
C THR A 34 1.04 -2.23 8.17
N ALA A 35 -0.23 -2.15 8.55
CA ALA A 35 -1.25 -3.18 8.34
C ALA A 35 -1.36 -3.61 6.87
N PHE A 36 -1.24 -2.68 5.92
CA PHE A 36 -1.36 -3.00 4.50
C PHE A 36 -0.14 -3.77 3.98
N THR A 37 1.09 -3.36 4.35
CA THR A 37 2.31 -4.13 4.01
C THR A 37 2.23 -5.56 4.54
N THR A 38 1.77 -5.73 5.79
CA THR A 38 1.61 -7.06 6.40
C THR A 38 0.58 -7.91 5.65
N MET A 39 -0.58 -7.32 5.30
CA MET A 39 -1.61 -8.04 4.56
C MET A 39 -1.18 -8.42 3.15
N LEU A 40 -0.48 -7.54 2.42
CA LEU A 40 0.09 -7.91 1.11
C LEU A 40 1.13 -9.01 1.23
N SER A 41 1.98 -8.95 2.26
CA SER A 41 2.99 -9.97 2.51
C SER A 41 2.36 -11.34 2.78
N TRP A 42 1.30 -11.39 3.59
CA TRP A 42 0.54 -12.62 3.80
C TRP A 42 -0.11 -13.11 2.50
N SER A 43 -0.80 -12.23 1.76
CA SER A 43 -1.41 -12.59 0.48
C SER A 43 -0.41 -13.18 -0.51
N VAL A 44 0.83 -12.67 -0.56
CA VAL A 44 1.91 -13.21 -1.39
C VAL A 44 2.35 -14.60 -0.94
N LEU A 45 2.45 -14.83 0.38
CA LEU A 45 2.81 -16.15 0.92
C LEU A 45 1.75 -17.21 0.59
N GLU A 46 0.47 -16.84 0.69
CA GLU A 46 -0.66 -17.77 0.49
C GLU A 46 -1.01 -17.96 -0.99
N PHE A 47 -1.06 -16.87 -1.75
CA PHE A 47 -1.65 -16.84 -3.09
C PHE A 47 -0.69 -16.34 -4.18
N GLY A 48 0.60 -16.15 -3.90
CA GLY A 48 1.56 -15.56 -4.84
C GLY A 48 1.61 -16.24 -6.21
N GLN A 49 1.43 -17.57 -6.25
CA GLN A 49 1.40 -18.33 -7.51
C GLN A 49 0.16 -18.04 -8.38
N LEU A 50 -0.93 -17.56 -7.77
CA LEU A 50 -2.20 -17.23 -8.45
C LEU A 50 -2.27 -15.77 -8.90
N MET A 51 -1.34 -14.92 -8.46
CA MET A 51 -1.37 -13.48 -8.75
C MET A 51 -0.98 -13.13 -10.19
N GLY A 52 -0.36 -14.05 -10.94
CA GLY A 52 0.03 -13.81 -12.33
C GLY A 52 0.95 -12.58 -12.48
N LEU A 53 0.57 -11.65 -13.37
CA LEU A 53 1.35 -10.44 -13.64
C LEU A 53 1.40 -9.47 -12.44
N GLU A 54 0.39 -9.51 -11.57
CA GLU A 54 0.27 -8.64 -10.40
C GLU A 54 1.26 -8.97 -9.28
N PHE A 55 1.90 -10.14 -9.35
CA PHE A 55 2.87 -10.57 -8.34
C PHE A 55 4.02 -9.57 -8.18
N GLN A 56 4.57 -9.06 -9.28
CA GLN A 56 5.68 -8.11 -9.23
C GLN A 56 5.24 -6.75 -8.67
N HIS A 57 4.10 -6.21 -9.11
CA HIS A 57 3.53 -4.98 -8.57
C HIS A 57 3.24 -5.06 -7.06
N THR A 58 2.79 -6.24 -6.62
CA THR A 58 2.59 -6.54 -5.19
C THR A 58 3.91 -6.52 -4.42
N LEU A 59 4.96 -7.16 -4.95
CA LEU A 59 6.29 -7.16 -4.33
C LEU A 59 6.89 -5.75 -4.27
N GLU A 60 6.74 -4.94 -5.32
CA GLU A 60 7.19 -3.54 -5.31
C GLU A 60 6.47 -2.70 -4.25
N SER A 61 5.17 -2.93 -4.09
CA SER A 61 4.37 -2.26 -3.08
C SER A 61 4.76 -2.67 -1.66
N ILE A 62 5.04 -3.97 -1.44
CA ILE A 62 5.61 -4.47 -0.16
C ILE A 62 6.96 -3.80 0.10
N ARG A 63 7.87 -3.80 -0.88
CA ARG A 63 9.21 -3.20 -0.76
C ARG A 63 9.13 -1.73 -0.38
N TRP A 64 8.27 -0.97 -1.06
CA TRP A 64 8.08 0.45 -0.77
C TRP A 64 7.62 0.67 0.68
N GLY A 65 6.68 -0.14 1.16
CA GLY A 65 6.20 -0.11 2.54
C GLY A 65 7.28 -0.50 3.56
N THR A 66 8.10 -1.52 3.30
CA THR A 66 9.20 -1.92 4.19
C THR A 66 10.33 -0.90 4.22
N ASP A 67 10.64 -0.26 3.09
CA ASP A 67 11.62 0.82 3.02
C ASP A 67 11.23 2.02 3.91
N TYR A 68 9.92 2.27 4.06
CA TYR A 68 9.41 3.25 5.03
C TYR A 68 9.65 2.81 6.47
N MET A 69 9.31 1.57 6.83
CA MET A 69 9.53 1.06 8.18
C MET A 69 11.00 1.12 8.60
N LEU A 70 11.92 0.81 7.68
CA LEU A 70 13.36 0.90 7.92
C LEU A 70 13.81 2.35 8.21
N LYS A 71 13.22 3.34 7.54
CA LYS A 71 13.53 4.76 7.81
C LYS A 71 12.87 5.25 9.09
N ALA A 72 11.63 4.84 9.35
CA ALA A 72 10.88 5.21 10.56
C ALA A 72 11.55 4.70 11.84
N THR A 73 12.37 3.65 11.74
CA THR A 73 13.12 3.03 12.85
C THR A 73 14.63 3.28 12.77
N SER A 74 15.06 4.28 11.98
CA SER A 74 16.48 4.55 11.74
C SER A 74 17.26 5.04 12.97
N VAL A 75 16.58 5.43 14.04
CA VAL A 75 17.17 5.85 15.31
C VAL A 75 16.83 4.78 16.37
N PRO A 76 17.85 4.22 17.08
CA PRO A 76 17.63 3.21 18.10
C PRO A 76 16.59 3.62 19.15
N ASP A 77 15.78 2.65 19.59
CA ASP A 77 14.72 2.83 20.59
C ASP A 77 13.68 3.91 20.27
N SER A 78 13.52 4.24 18.98
CA SER A 78 12.53 5.23 18.53
C SER A 78 11.83 4.79 17.25
N VAL A 79 10.58 5.24 17.10
CA VAL A 79 9.77 4.99 15.91
C VAL A 79 9.07 6.29 15.54
N VAL A 80 9.21 6.71 14.28
CA VAL A 80 8.37 7.77 13.71
C VAL A 80 7.01 7.15 13.35
N GLY A 81 5.98 7.50 14.12
CA GLY A 81 4.63 6.97 13.94
C GLY A 81 3.72 7.83 13.05
N VAL A 82 3.98 9.13 12.95
CA VAL A 82 3.20 10.08 12.15
C VAL A 82 4.13 11.12 11.51
N VAL A 83 3.88 11.45 10.24
CA VAL A 83 4.58 12.51 9.50
C VAL A 83 3.60 13.51 8.92
N GLY A 84 3.48 14.67 9.57
CA GLY A 84 2.63 15.78 9.15
C GLY A 84 1.85 16.40 10.32
N ASP A 85 1.23 17.56 10.08
CA ASP A 85 0.25 18.14 11.01
C ASP A 85 -1.16 17.97 10.42
N PRO A 86 -2.04 17.15 11.04
CA PRO A 86 -3.36 16.87 10.49
C PRO A 86 -4.23 18.11 10.31
N ASN A 87 -4.13 19.09 11.21
CA ASN A 87 -4.97 20.28 11.13
C ASN A 87 -4.57 21.16 9.94
N SER A 88 -3.27 21.42 9.77
CA SER A 88 -2.77 22.16 8.62
C SER A 88 -3.02 21.42 7.31
N ASP A 89 -2.84 20.10 7.28
CA ASP A 89 -3.02 19.27 6.09
C ASP A 89 -4.49 19.25 5.66
N HIS A 90 -5.43 18.99 6.58
CA HIS A 90 -6.87 18.96 6.28
C HIS A 90 -7.46 20.32 5.90
N ASN A 91 -6.79 21.43 6.26
CA ASN A 91 -7.20 22.78 5.87
C ASN A 91 -6.65 23.20 4.49
N CYS A 92 -5.83 22.38 3.85
CA CYS A 92 -5.24 22.65 2.53
C CYS A 92 -5.82 21.71 1.47
N TRP A 93 -6.38 22.25 0.38
CA TRP A 93 -6.90 21.46 -0.74
C TRP A 93 -6.15 21.79 -2.04
N GLU A 94 -4.90 21.38 -2.10
CA GLU A 94 -4.03 21.55 -3.25
C GLU A 94 -3.34 20.24 -3.61
N LYS A 95 -2.75 20.16 -4.81
CA LYS A 95 -1.87 19.03 -5.13
C LYS A 95 -0.58 19.18 -4.33
N ALA A 96 -0.23 18.12 -3.58
CA ALA A 96 1.04 18.00 -2.86
C ALA A 96 2.25 17.86 -3.80
#